data_AF-A0A7V9KE71-F1
#
_entry.id   AF-A0A7V9KE71-F1
#
_cell.length_a   1.000
_cell.length_b   1.000
_cell.length_c   1.000
_cell.angle_alpha   90.00
_cell.angle_beta   90.00
_cell.angle_gamma   90.00
#
_symmetry.space_group_name_H-M   'P 1'
#
loop_
_entity.id
_entity.type
_entity.pdbx_description
1 polymer ?
#
loop_
_entity_poly.entity_id
_entity_poly.type
_entity_poly.pdbx_seq_one_letter_code
_entity_poly.pdbx_strand_id
1 'polypeptide(L)'
;GVNPDGDADGLPYAGDGPLVNSHPDFDGTQNREALDQITAWLDREAKGHASTNYRLRDWLLSRQRYWGCPIPIVHCPACGTVPVPLDQLPVVLPDIEDYAPKGRSPLAAAEDWVNVTCPACSGPAQRETDTMDTFVDSSWYFLRYADPHNDQAPWDPAVLAKWAPVDQYIGGVEQAILHLLYARFFTKALADLGHLSAQEPFAKLFTQGMITKDGAKMSKSRGNVVSPQEIVERYGADAARAYILFIGPPDQDADWSDTGINGVTDFLGRLWRLSAAAADGPGQGAEVPHEPEGPGLELVRAANIAIERVTDAMAGRFAFNAAIAEVMKLVNACSKEFHEAGNRDPEALRYALGTAASLVFGFAPHVAADAYSLLTGDRVWEESWPAADPRFLEAPAFELVVQVNGKVRDRLQAPSDAAPEALKALARDAPHAKTHIEGHEIVKEIVVPGKLVNFVVR
;
A
#
# COMPACT_ATOMS: atom_id res chain seq x y z
N GLY A 1 30.87 -12.58 -45.16
CA GLY A 1 31.07 -13.93 -44.65
C GLY A 1 30.32 -13.99 -43.35
N VAL A 2 29.34 -14.89 -43.23
CA VAL A 2 28.60 -15.08 -41.98
C VAL A 2 29.60 -15.66 -40.98
N ASN A 3 29.79 -14.99 -39.84
CA ASN A 3 30.58 -15.54 -38.76
C ASN A 3 29.90 -16.85 -38.33
N PRO A 4 30.54 -18.03 -38.45
CA PRO A 4 29.91 -19.30 -38.06
C PRO A 4 29.56 -19.35 -36.57
N ASP A 5 30.15 -18.46 -35.77
CA ASP A 5 29.91 -18.33 -34.32
C ASP A 5 29.01 -17.12 -33.98
N GLY A 6 28.52 -16.41 -35.00
CA GLY A 6 27.68 -15.22 -34.86
C GLY A 6 26.19 -15.52 -35.02
N ASP A 7 25.34 -14.86 -34.24
CA ASP A 7 23.91 -14.76 -34.53
C ASP A 7 23.65 -13.90 -35.77
N ALA A 8 22.37 -13.66 -36.09
CA ALA A 8 21.97 -12.86 -37.24
C ALA A 8 22.52 -11.42 -37.21
N ASP A 9 22.91 -10.92 -36.03
CA ASP A 9 23.45 -9.59 -35.80
C ASP A 9 24.99 -9.59 -35.62
N GLY A 10 25.64 -10.74 -35.76
CA GLY A 10 27.09 -10.91 -35.63
C GLY A 10 27.60 -10.97 -34.18
N LEU A 11 26.71 -11.15 -33.20
CA LEU A 11 27.05 -11.35 -31.79
C LEU A 11 27.28 -12.84 -31.49
N PRO A 12 28.00 -13.21 -30.41
CA PRO A 12 28.16 -14.61 -30.04
C PRO A 12 26.82 -15.33 -29.86
N TYR A 13 26.69 -16.53 -30.43
CA TYR A 13 25.48 -17.34 -30.30
C TYR A 13 25.24 -17.79 -28.85
N ALA A 14 24.19 -17.26 -28.20
CA ALA A 14 23.80 -17.57 -26.83
C ALA A 14 22.59 -18.52 -26.73
N GLY A 15 22.15 -19.07 -27.87
CA GLY A 15 21.01 -19.98 -27.94
C GLY A 15 21.34 -21.42 -27.59
N ASP A 16 20.31 -22.27 -27.61
CA ASP A 16 20.45 -23.71 -27.43
C ASP A 16 20.71 -24.41 -28.77
N GLY A 17 21.64 -25.36 -28.77
CA GLY A 17 22.05 -26.05 -29.97
C GLY A 17 23.05 -27.18 -29.70
N PRO A 18 23.35 -27.99 -30.73
CA PRO A 18 24.28 -29.10 -30.59
C PRO A 18 25.69 -28.57 -30.35
N LEU A 19 26.42 -29.26 -29.48
CA LEU A 19 27.84 -29.02 -29.31
C LEU A 19 28.59 -29.39 -30.59
N VAL A 20 29.54 -28.57 -30.98
CA VAL A 20 30.43 -28.80 -32.12
C VAL A 20 31.87 -28.57 -31.69
N ASN A 21 32.82 -29.27 -32.31
CA ASN A 21 34.24 -29.22 -31.95
C ASN A 21 34.50 -29.53 -30.46
N SER A 22 33.69 -30.44 -29.90
CA SER A 22 33.76 -30.85 -28.48
C SER A 22 34.38 -32.24 -28.32
N HIS A 23 34.59 -32.70 -27.08
CA HIS A 23 35.08 -34.07 -26.81
C HIS A 23 34.18 -35.11 -27.51
N PRO A 24 34.72 -36.23 -28.05
CA PRO A 24 33.93 -37.21 -28.82
C PRO A 24 32.68 -37.75 -28.12
N ASP A 25 32.72 -37.83 -26.79
CA ASP A 25 31.57 -38.28 -26.00
C ASP A 25 30.40 -37.28 -25.96
N PHE A 26 30.61 -36.01 -26.35
CA PHE A 26 29.61 -34.93 -26.27
C PHE A 26 29.34 -34.24 -27.61
N ASP A 27 30.20 -34.40 -28.62
CA ASP A 27 30.04 -33.76 -29.93
C ASP A 27 28.72 -34.18 -30.60
N GLY A 28 27.97 -33.21 -31.14
CA GLY A 28 26.63 -33.41 -31.69
C GLY A 28 25.49 -33.52 -30.65
N THR A 29 25.80 -33.61 -29.36
CA THR A 29 24.79 -33.63 -28.28
C THR A 29 24.23 -32.24 -28.06
N GLN A 30 22.93 -32.12 -27.73
CA GLN A 30 22.33 -30.82 -27.42
C GLN A 30 22.93 -30.22 -26.14
N ASN A 31 23.29 -28.92 -26.17
CA ASN A 31 24.01 -28.25 -25.10
C ASN A 31 23.36 -28.44 -23.72
N ARG A 32 22.02 -28.34 -23.59
CA ARG A 32 21.30 -28.50 -22.32
C ARG A 32 21.45 -29.89 -21.70
N GLU A 33 21.45 -30.93 -22.52
CA GLU A 33 21.69 -32.30 -22.07
C GLU A 33 23.17 -32.53 -21.75
N ALA A 34 24.05 -31.98 -22.59
CA ALA A 34 25.49 -32.12 -22.42
C ALA A 34 26.01 -31.45 -21.15
N LEU A 35 25.35 -30.41 -20.60
CA LEU A 35 25.76 -29.77 -19.34
C LEU A 35 25.91 -30.77 -18.19
N ASP A 36 24.93 -31.65 -18.01
CA ASP A 36 24.94 -32.66 -16.95
C ASP A 36 25.99 -33.75 -17.23
N GLN A 37 26.11 -34.17 -18.50
CA GLN A 37 27.08 -35.18 -18.91
C GLN A 37 28.53 -34.69 -18.73
N ILE A 38 28.81 -33.45 -19.14
CA ILE A 38 30.11 -32.79 -18.98
C ILE A 38 30.42 -32.60 -17.50
N THR A 39 29.45 -32.15 -16.69
CA THR A 39 29.65 -31.97 -15.25
C THR A 39 29.97 -33.29 -14.56
N ALA A 40 29.22 -34.36 -14.88
CA ALA A 40 29.48 -35.70 -14.35
C ALA A 40 30.81 -36.27 -14.83
N TRP A 41 31.23 -35.98 -16.06
CA TRP A 41 32.53 -36.36 -16.57
C TRP A 41 33.67 -35.62 -15.85
N LEU A 42 33.56 -34.30 -15.66
CA LEU A 42 34.53 -33.50 -14.90
C LEU A 42 34.69 -34.01 -13.46
N ASP A 43 33.60 -34.43 -12.82
CA ASP A 43 33.61 -34.99 -11.47
C ASP A 43 34.32 -36.35 -11.41
N ARG A 44 33.98 -37.27 -12.34
CA ARG A 44 34.69 -38.57 -12.47
C ARG A 44 36.18 -38.39 -12.73
N GLU A 45 36.56 -37.36 -13.47
CA GLU A 45 37.94 -37.03 -13.80
C GLU A 45 38.66 -36.21 -12.72
N ALA A 46 37.98 -35.87 -11.61
CA ALA A 46 38.50 -34.99 -10.55
C ALA A 46 38.98 -33.62 -11.05
N LYS A 47 38.31 -33.07 -12.07
CA LYS A 47 38.62 -31.77 -12.72
C LYS A 47 37.59 -30.68 -12.40
N GLY A 48 36.47 -31.02 -11.77
CA GLY A 48 35.43 -30.09 -11.36
C GLY A 48 34.25 -30.82 -10.74
N HIS A 49 33.34 -30.11 -10.08
CA HIS A 49 32.11 -30.69 -9.53
C HIS A 49 30.97 -29.68 -9.68
N ALA A 50 29.73 -30.17 -9.56
CA ALA A 50 28.56 -29.31 -9.55
C ALA A 50 28.60 -28.39 -8.33
N SER A 51 28.38 -27.09 -8.54
CA SER A 51 28.35 -26.09 -7.48
C SER A 51 27.19 -25.12 -7.68
N THR A 52 26.61 -24.67 -6.58
CA THR A 52 25.55 -23.65 -6.60
C THR A 52 26.17 -22.30 -6.21
N ASN A 53 26.08 -21.34 -7.12
CA ASN A 53 26.53 -19.97 -6.87
C ASN A 53 25.33 -19.03 -6.72
N TYR A 54 25.44 -18.09 -5.78
CA TYR A 54 24.46 -17.03 -5.58
C TYR A 54 25.03 -15.70 -6.06
N ARG A 55 24.19 -14.88 -6.70
CA ARG A 55 24.53 -13.48 -7.00
C ARG A 55 24.61 -12.62 -5.73
N LEU A 56 23.82 -12.99 -4.71
CA LEU A 56 23.82 -12.34 -3.41
C LEU A 56 25.19 -12.49 -2.75
N ARG A 57 25.67 -11.42 -2.11
CA ARG A 57 26.91 -11.40 -1.32
C ARG A 57 26.57 -11.22 0.14
N ASP A 58 27.52 -11.55 1.00
CA ASP A 58 27.42 -11.25 2.43
C ASP A 58 27.27 -9.74 2.68
N TRP A 59 26.59 -9.42 3.77
CA TRP A 59 26.31 -8.04 4.14
C TRP A 59 27.49 -7.42 4.88
N LEU A 60 28.19 -6.51 4.21
CA LEU A 60 29.17 -5.63 4.84
C LEU A 60 28.46 -4.53 5.65
N LEU A 61 28.37 -4.70 6.97
CA LEU A 61 27.68 -3.77 7.86
C LEU A 61 28.59 -2.68 8.46
N SER A 62 29.91 -2.85 8.49
CA SER A 62 30.82 -1.89 9.14
C SER A 62 30.93 -0.59 8.32
N ARG A 63 30.93 0.55 9.01
CA ARG A 63 31.02 1.89 8.40
C ARG A 63 32.07 2.73 9.13
N GLN A 64 32.98 3.32 8.37
CA GLN A 64 33.95 4.31 8.87
C GLN A 64 33.29 5.69 9.04
N ARG A 65 32.26 5.76 9.89
CA ARG A 65 31.44 6.94 10.17
C ARG A 65 31.24 7.06 11.68
N TYR A 66 30.97 8.29 12.14
CA TYR A 66 30.65 8.53 13.54
C TYR A 66 29.20 8.19 13.89
N TRP A 67 28.25 8.62 13.06
CA TRP A 67 26.82 8.54 13.38
C TRP A 67 26.22 7.17 13.05
N GLY A 68 26.42 6.22 13.94
CA GLY A 68 25.83 4.88 13.88
C GLY A 68 26.05 4.11 15.20
N CYS A 69 25.37 2.98 15.36
CA CYS A 69 25.51 2.14 16.54
C CYS A 69 26.94 1.55 16.62
N PRO A 70 27.72 1.76 17.69
CA PRO A 70 29.05 1.16 17.82
C PRO A 70 29.00 -0.37 17.80
N ILE A 71 29.92 -0.99 17.07
CA ILE A 71 30.03 -2.46 17.03
C ILE A 71 30.61 -2.94 18.38
N PRO A 72 29.92 -3.83 19.13
CA PRO A 72 30.32 -4.21 20.49
C PRO A 72 31.46 -5.25 20.50
N ILE A 73 32.59 -4.87 19.92
CA ILE A 73 33.80 -5.68 19.77
C ILE A 73 35.02 -4.92 20.30
N VAL A 74 35.95 -5.66 20.91
CA VAL A 74 37.27 -5.20 21.36
C VAL A 74 38.35 -6.03 20.67
N HIS A 75 39.37 -5.36 20.13
CA HIS A 75 40.55 -5.94 19.50
C HIS A 75 41.71 -6.00 20.50
N CYS A 76 42.11 -7.20 20.89
CA CYS A 76 43.22 -7.46 21.80
C CYS A 76 44.41 -8.10 21.07
N PRO A 77 45.65 -7.59 21.21
CA PRO A 77 46.83 -8.19 20.57
C PRO A 77 47.11 -9.65 20.97
N ALA A 78 46.69 -10.05 22.19
CA ALA A 78 46.90 -11.41 22.69
C ALA A 78 45.71 -12.34 22.43
N CYS A 79 44.47 -11.84 22.50
CA CYS A 79 43.25 -12.65 22.42
C CYS A 79 42.54 -12.57 21.06
N GLY A 80 42.89 -11.62 20.20
CA GLY A 80 42.17 -11.34 18.95
C GLY A 80 40.89 -10.54 19.18
N THR A 81 39.83 -10.89 18.43
CA THR A 81 38.52 -10.25 18.50
C THR A 81 37.71 -10.78 19.68
N VAL A 82 37.35 -9.91 20.61
CA VAL A 82 36.62 -10.26 21.85
C VAL A 82 35.32 -9.47 21.92
N PRO A 83 34.14 -10.10 22.16
CA PRO A 83 32.90 -9.37 22.33
C PRO A 83 32.87 -8.58 23.64
N VAL A 84 32.19 -7.42 23.61
CA VAL A 84 31.90 -6.65 24.82
C VAL A 84 30.91 -7.44 25.70
N PRO A 85 31.17 -7.60 27.01
CA PRO A 85 30.24 -8.24 27.94
C PRO A 85 28.86 -7.57 28.01
N LEU A 86 27.80 -8.36 28.27
CA LEU A 86 26.42 -7.87 28.31
C LEU A 86 26.20 -6.76 29.35
N ASP A 87 26.88 -6.84 30.50
CA ASP A 87 26.82 -5.84 31.59
C ASP A 87 27.60 -4.56 31.29
N GLN A 88 28.33 -4.53 30.18
CA GLN A 88 29.04 -3.35 29.67
C GLN A 88 28.33 -2.71 28.47
N LEU A 89 27.17 -3.26 28.06
CA LEU A 89 26.32 -2.66 27.05
C LEU A 89 25.42 -1.58 27.67
N PRO A 90 25.02 -0.55 26.90
CA PRO A 90 25.45 -0.27 25.53
C PRO A 90 26.85 0.37 25.46
N VAL A 91 27.57 0.13 24.35
CA VAL A 91 28.75 0.94 24.02
C VAL A 91 28.27 2.29 23.49
N VAL A 92 28.25 3.31 24.36
CA VAL A 92 27.74 4.64 24.03
C VAL A 92 28.75 5.40 23.16
N LEU A 93 28.25 6.10 22.13
CA LEU A 93 29.08 7.00 21.32
C LEU A 93 29.68 8.11 22.21
N PRO A 94 30.97 8.44 22.05
CA PRO A 94 31.59 9.54 22.77
C PRO A 94 31.28 10.88 22.10
N ASP A 95 31.15 11.94 22.88
CA ASP A 95 31.20 13.30 22.32
C ASP A 95 32.61 13.59 21.76
N ILE A 96 32.68 14.08 20.52
CA ILE A 96 33.93 14.45 19.85
C ILE A 96 33.81 15.84 19.22
N GLU A 97 34.93 16.51 18.97
CA GLU A 97 34.93 17.84 18.35
C GLU A 97 34.83 17.80 16.82
N ASP A 98 35.36 16.76 16.19
CA ASP A 98 35.42 16.63 14.73
C ASP A 98 34.77 15.33 14.25
N TYR A 99 33.58 15.49 13.66
CA TYR A 99 32.75 14.40 13.15
C TYR A 99 33.11 14.00 11.70
N ALA A 100 34.03 14.71 11.05
CA ALA A 100 34.30 14.52 9.63
C ALA A 100 35.14 13.25 9.38
N PRO A 101 34.73 12.39 8.43
CA PRO A 101 35.51 11.21 8.06
C PRO A 101 36.75 11.64 7.26
N LYS A 102 37.94 11.24 7.70
CA LYS A 102 39.24 11.58 7.06
C LYS A 102 39.96 10.35 6.48
N GLY A 103 39.20 9.44 5.86
CA GLY A 103 39.71 8.15 5.37
C GLY A 103 39.79 7.05 6.43
N ARG A 104 39.47 7.37 7.69
CA ARG A 104 39.27 6.46 8.83
C ARG A 104 38.03 6.91 9.62
N SER A 105 37.51 6.04 10.49
CA SER A 105 36.41 6.41 11.39
C SER A 105 36.80 7.60 12.28
N PRO A 106 35.93 8.61 12.48
CA PRO A 106 36.18 9.69 13.44
C PRO A 106 36.39 9.19 14.86
N LEU A 107 35.77 8.06 15.23
CA LEU A 107 35.91 7.45 16.56
C LEU A 107 37.35 7.04 16.85
N ALA A 108 38.17 6.74 15.84
CA ALA A 108 39.57 6.38 16.01
C ALA A 108 40.42 7.51 16.62
N ALA A 109 39.96 8.76 16.58
CA ALA A 109 40.64 9.90 17.20
C ALA A 109 40.26 10.11 18.68
N ALA A 110 39.19 9.46 19.16
CA ALA A 110 38.75 9.55 20.55
C ALA A 110 39.53 8.56 21.43
N GLU A 111 40.81 8.83 21.69
CA GLU A 111 41.73 7.90 22.36
C GLU A 111 41.22 7.41 23.72
N ASP A 112 40.58 8.27 24.51
CA ASP A 112 39.98 7.92 25.81
C ASP A 112 38.81 6.94 25.69
N TRP A 113 38.13 6.93 24.54
CA TRP A 113 37.03 6.02 24.25
C TRP A 113 37.53 4.73 23.57
N VAL A 114 38.52 4.82 22.68
CA VAL A 114 39.03 3.66 21.94
C VAL A 114 39.85 2.73 22.84
N ASN A 115 40.71 3.29 23.69
CA ASN A 115 41.63 2.49 24.50
C ASN A 115 40.91 1.93 25.73
N VAL A 116 40.85 0.60 25.83
CA VAL A 116 40.15 -0.13 26.91
C VAL A 116 40.98 -1.33 27.37
N THR A 117 40.57 -1.94 28.48
CA THR A 117 41.12 -3.24 28.90
C THR A 117 40.37 -4.39 28.22
N CYS A 118 41.11 -5.39 27.76
CA CYS A 118 40.55 -6.61 27.20
C CYS A 118 39.67 -7.32 28.26
N PRO A 119 38.38 -7.59 27.99
CA PRO A 119 37.52 -8.26 28.96
C PRO A 119 37.92 -9.73 29.21
N ALA A 120 38.74 -10.35 28.33
CA ALA A 120 39.19 -11.72 28.49
C ALA A 120 40.49 -11.87 29.31
N CYS A 121 41.47 -10.97 29.14
CA CYS A 121 42.80 -11.10 29.75
C CYS A 121 43.26 -9.89 30.57
N SER A 122 42.43 -8.84 30.66
CA SER A 122 42.74 -7.56 31.31
C SER A 122 43.92 -6.76 30.73
N GLY A 123 44.57 -7.26 29.66
CA GLY A 123 45.62 -6.53 28.94
C GLY A 123 45.09 -5.34 28.14
N PRO A 124 45.97 -4.46 27.61
CA PRO A 124 45.56 -3.33 26.78
C PRO A 124 44.89 -3.82 25.48
N ALA A 125 43.81 -3.15 25.09
CA ALA A 125 43.03 -3.45 23.89
C ALA A 125 42.37 -2.18 23.34
N GLN A 126 41.75 -2.30 22.15
CA GLN A 126 41.08 -1.18 21.49
C GLN A 126 39.67 -1.58 21.07
N ARG A 127 38.68 -0.70 21.27
CA ARG A 127 37.32 -0.89 20.74
C ARG A 127 37.34 -0.93 19.21
N GLU A 128 36.39 -1.65 18.62
CA GLU A 128 36.03 -1.44 17.22
C GLU A 128 35.61 0.02 17.03
N THR A 129 36.14 0.66 15.99
CA THR A 129 35.92 2.08 15.71
C THR A 129 34.91 2.30 14.60
N ASP A 130 34.56 1.25 13.86
CA ASP A 130 33.48 1.28 12.90
C ASP A 130 32.12 1.18 13.60
N THR A 131 31.13 1.85 13.02
CA THR A 131 29.72 1.73 13.44
C THR A 131 28.98 0.78 12.50
N MET A 132 27.85 0.26 12.97
CA MET A 132 26.93 -0.50 12.14
C MET A 132 26.25 0.41 11.11
N ASP A 133 25.99 -0.14 9.93
CA ASP A 133 25.16 0.46 8.90
C ASP A 133 23.71 0.65 9.37
N THR A 134 23.06 1.73 8.94
CA THR A 134 21.68 2.06 9.33
C THR A 134 20.64 0.99 8.95
N PHE A 135 20.94 0.12 7.98
CA PHE A 135 20.07 -1.01 7.68
C PHE A 135 20.03 -2.04 8.83
N VAL A 136 21.01 -2.09 9.73
CA VAL A 136 20.94 -2.94 10.92
C VAL A 136 19.77 -2.52 11.80
N ASP A 137 19.67 -1.23 12.15
CA ASP A 137 18.61 -0.72 13.02
C ASP A 137 17.22 -0.88 12.37
N SER A 138 17.12 -0.55 11.08
CA SER A 138 15.86 -0.66 10.33
C SER A 138 15.48 -2.10 9.97
N SER A 139 16.32 -3.10 10.24
CA SER A 139 15.97 -4.51 9.98
C SER A 139 15.09 -5.15 11.05
N TRP A 140 14.91 -4.49 12.21
CA TRP A 140 14.14 -5.07 13.32
C TRP A 140 13.31 -4.05 14.12
N TYR A 141 13.32 -2.76 13.75
CA TYR A 141 12.55 -1.70 14.43
C TYR A 141 11.05 -2.04 14.59
N PHE A 142 10.44 -2.69 13.60
CA PHE A 142 9.04 -3.09 13.61
C PHE A 142 8.73 -4.12 14.71
N LEU A 143 9.72 -4.92 15.14
CA LEU A 143 9.60 -5.80 16.30
C LEU A 143 9.72 -5.01 17.60
N ARG A 144 10.68 -4.06 17.67
CA ARG A 144 10.90 -3.23 18.86
C ARG A 144 9.70 -2.35 19.19
N TYR A 145 8.92 -1.92 18.21
CA TYR A 145 7.68 -1.17 18.47
C TYR A 145 6.66 -1.91 19.33
N ALA A 146 6.68 -3.25 19.36
CA ALA A 146 5.79 -4.01 20.23
C ALA A 146 6.11 -3.78 21.73
N ASP A 147 7.38 -3.50 22.06
CA ASP A 147 7.85 -3.34 23.43
C ASP A 147 9.03 -2.33 23.53
N PRO A 148 8.78 -1.04 23.23
CA PRO A 148 9.84 -0.07 22.98
C PRO A 148 10.57 0.38 24.25
N HIS A 149 9.96 0.21 25.42
CA HIS A 149 10.47 0.71 26.71
C HIS A 149 11.06 -0.38 27.60
N ASN A 150 11.19 -1.61 27.09
CA ASN A 150 11.84 -2.69 27.83
C ASN A 150 13.35 -2.46 27.90
N ASP A 151 13.85 -2.20 29.10
CA ASP A 151 15.25 -1.90 29.38
C ASP A 151 16.06 -3.15 29.77
N GLN A 152 15.41 -4.32 29.87
CA GLN A 152 16.05 -5.60 30.23
C GLN A 152 16.29 -6.51 29.02
N ALA A 153 15.54 -6.33 27.94
CA ALA A 153 15.59 -7.16 26.74
C ALA A 153 15.19 -6.38 25.49
N PRO A 154 15.49 -6.89 24.28
CA PRO A 154 14.97 -6.34 23.03
C PRO A 154 13.43 -6.28 22.97
N TRP A 155 12.74 -7.25 23.59
CA TRP A 155 11.28 -7.30 23.76
C TRP A 155 10.88 -8.45 24.69
N ASP A 156 9.68 -8.39 25.27
CA ASP A 156 8.99 -9.55 25.83
C ASP A 156 8.44 -10.45 24.70
N PRO A 157 8.82 -11.74 24.62
CA PRO A 157 8.30 -12.68 23.62
C PRO A 157 6.77 -12.80 23.61
N ALA A 158 6.11 -12.70 24.77
CA ALA A 158 4.65 -12.78 24.89
C ALA A 158 3.96 -11.52 24.37
N VAL A 159 4.62 -10.37 24.44
CA VAL A 159 4.13 -9.12 23.83
C VAL A 159 4.31 -9.20 22.32
N LEU A 160 5.49 -9.61 21.86
CA LEU A 160 5.78 -9.68 20.43
C LEU A 160 4.90 -10.70 19.69
N ALA A 161 4.59 -11.84 20.32
CA ALA A 161 3.70 -12.85 19.76
C ALA A 161 2.27 -12.37 19.49
N LYS A 162 1.84 -11.24 20.08
CA LYS A 162 0.53 -10.62 19.80
C LYS A 162 0.53 -9.74 18.55
N TRP A 163 1.69 -9.21 18.19
CA TRP A 163 1.82 -8.18 17.15
C TRP A 163 2.54 -8.68 15.90
N ALA A 164 3.36 -9.72 16.01
CA ALA A 164 4.10 -10.30 14.90
C ALA A 164 3.36 -11.49 14.27
N PRO A 165 3.38 -11.66 12.93
CA PRO A 165 4.00 -10.74 11.96
C PRO A 165 3.16 -9.47 11.76
N VAL A 166 3.77 -8.44 11.17
CA VAL A 166 3.02 -7.23 10.78
C VAL A 166 2.00 -7.61 9.70
N ASP A 167 0.72 -7.33 9.94
CA ASP A 167 -0.36 -7.68 9.02
C ASP A 167 -0.24 -6.97 7.65
N GLN A 168 0.08 -5.68 7.68
CA GLN A 168 0.18 -4.82 6.51
C GLN A 168 1.35 -3.86 6.64
N TYR A 169 2.35 -4.02 5.78
CA TYR A 169 3.47 -3.08 5.63
C TYR A 169 3.26 -2.20 4.40
N ILE A 170 3.47 -0.89 4.53
CA ILE A 170 3.35 0.10 3.45
C ILE A 170 4.70 0.78 3.27
N GLY A 171 5.29 0.70 2.08
CA GLY A 171 6.59 1.29 1.79
C GLY A 171 6.92 1.32 0.31
N GLY A 172 7.71 2.32 -0.12
CA GLY A 172 8.03 2.50 -1.54
C GLY A 172 8.86 1.37 -2.12
N VAL A 173 8.71 1.15 -3.44
CA VAL A 173 9.42 0.08 -4.18
C VAL A 173 10.95 0.24 -4.12
N GLU A 174 11.45 1.44 -3.86
CA GLU A 174 12.88 1.72 -3.70
C GLU A 174 13.54 0.89 -2.58
N GLN A 175 12.76 0.36 -1.63
CA GLN A 175 13.26 -0.47 -0.53
C GLN A 175 13.29 -1.98 -0.84
N ALA A 176 12.90 -2.39 -2.05
CA ALA A 176 12.67 -3.79 -2.41
C ALA A 176 13.89 -4.71 -2.22
N ILE A 177 15.08 -4.25 -2.58
CA ILE A 177 16.31 -5.08 -2.57
C ILE A 177 17.24 -4.79 -1.39
N LEU A 178 16.93 -3.79 -0.56
CA LEU A 178 17.72 -3.41 0.62
C LEU A 178 16.94 -3.74 1.88
N HIS A 179 16.25 -2.75 2.45
CA HIS A 179 15.53 -2.89 3.72
C HIS A 179 14.60 -4.12 3.75
N LEU A 180 13.80 -4.36 2.72
CA LEU A 180 12.89 -5.52 2.71
C LEU A 180 13.64 -6.86 2.72
N LEU A 181 14.82 -6.94 2.10
CA LEU A 181 15.65 -8.14 2.16
C LEU A 181 16.27 -8.32 3.55
N TYR A 182 16.81 -7.23 4.13
CA TYR A 182 17.46 -7.28 5.44
C TYR A 182 16.46 -7.55 6.58
N ALA A 183 15.26 -6.97 6.53
CA ALA A 183 14.18 -7.26 7.46
C ALA A 183 13.78 -8.75 7.45
N ARG A 184 13.70 -9.35 6.25
CA ARG A 184 13.44 -10.79 6.10
C ARG A 184 14.58 -11.63 6.65
N PHE A 185 15.82 -11.27 6.35
CA PHE A 185 16.99 -11.94 6.89
C PHE A 185 17.00 -11.90 8.43
N PHE A 186 16.84 -10.72 9.04
CA PHE A 186 16.79 -10.56 10.48
C PHE A 186 15.67 -11.38 11.12
N THR A 187 14.48 -11.37 10.51
CA THR A 187 13.33 -12.15 11.02
C THR A 187 13.63 -13.64 11.02
N LYS A 188 14.20 -14.17 9.93
CA LYS A 188 14.56 -15.59 9.84
C LYS A 188 15.65 -15.96 10.83
N ALA A 189 16.70 -15.14 10.93
CA ALA A 189 17.77 -15.36 11.89
C ALA A 189 17.26 -15.37 13.34
N LEU A 190 16.38 -14.42 13.70
CA LEU A 190 15.77 -14.37 15.02
C LEU A 190 14.82 -15.54 15.28
N ALA A 191 14.12 -16.03 14.25
CA ALA A 191 13.28 -17.23 14.35
C ALA A 191 14.13 -18.49 14.56
N ASP A 192 15.24 -18.64 13.83
CA ASP A 192 16.19 -19.75 14.00
C ASP A 192 16.84 -19.74 15.39
N LEU A 193 17.03 -18.55 15.98
CA LEU A 193 17.49 -18.37 17.36
C LEU A 193 16.38 -18.55 18.41
N GLY A 194 15.13 -18.81 18.01
CA GLY A 194 14.00 -19.04 18.91
C GLY A 194 13.37 -17.77 19.51
N HIS A 195 13.69 -16.59 18.98
CA HIS A 195 13.11 -15.31 19.44
C HIS A 195 11.78 -14.96 18.75
N LEU A 196 11.48 -15.60 17.61
CA LEU A 196 10.27 -15.39 16.83
C LEU A 196 9.69 -16.72 16.37
N SER A 197 8.36 -16.82 16.30
CA SER A 197 7.68 -17.91 15.60
C SER A 197 7.47 -17.61 14.11
N ALA A 198 7.39 -16.33 13.74
CA ALA A 198 7.19 -15.90 12.36
C ALA A 198 8.48 -16.01 11.54
N GLN A 199 8.36 -16.55 10.32
CA GLN A 199 9.46 -16.70 9.37
C GLN A 199 9.54 -15.56 8.34
N GLU A 200 8.51 -14.72 8.26
CA GLU A 200 8.44 -13.54 7.41
C GLU A 200 7.91 -12.36 8.25
N PRO A 201 8.51 -11.15 8.13
CA PRO A 201 8.14 -10.01 8.97
C PRO A 201 6.80 -9.39 8.63
N PHE A 202 6.40 -9.46 7.35
CA PHE A 202 5.26 -8.75 6.79
C PHE A 202 4.33 -9.74 6.08
N ALA A 203 3.09 -9.88 6.54
CA ALA A 203 2.10 -10.77 5.92
C ALA A 203 1.61 -10.23 4.57
N LYS A 204 1.46 -8.91 4.47
CA LYS A 204 1.14 -8.19 3.23
C LYS A 204 2.07 -7.00 3.08
N LEU A 205 2.56 -6.80 1.86
CA LEU A 205 3.30 -5.62 1.45
C LEU A 205 2.45 -4.84 0.45
N PHE A 206 2.26 -3.55 0.70
CA PHE A 206 1.69 -2.62 -0.25
C PHE A 206 2.74 -1.58 -0.61
N THR A 207 3.10 -1.50 -1.89
CA THR A 207 4.09 -0.54 -2.37
C THR A 207 3.39 0.67 -2.97
N GLN A 208 3.45 1.81 -2.28
CA GLN A 208 2.86 3.03 -2.81
C GLN A 208 3.65 3.58 -4.01
N GLY A 209 2.93 4.25 -4.90
CA GLY A 209 3.53 5.04 -5.98
C GLY A 209 4.21 6.31 -5.48
N MET A 210 5.01 6.89 -6.35
CA MET A 210 5.74 8.13 -6.08
C MET A 210 4.88 9.35 -6.36
N ILE A 211 4.94 10.33 -5.46
CA ILE A 211 4.41 11.67 -5.75
C ILE A 211 5.47 12.47 -6.51
N THR A 212 5.10 12.97 -7.68
CA THR A 212 5.93 13.81 -8.55
C THR A 212 5.42 15.25 -8.55
N LYS A 213 6.22 16.18 -9.06
CA LYS A 213 5.79 17.54 -9.40
C LYS A 213 6.28 17.85 -10.81
N ASP A 214 5.35 18.24 -11.68
CA ASP A 214 5.60 18.53 -13.11
C ASP A 214 6.25 17.33 -13.83
N GLY A 215 5.79 16.11 -13.50
CA GLY A 215 6.28 14.85 -14.07
C GLY A 215 7.67 14.42 -13.57
N ALA A 216 8.23 15.12 -12.58
CA ALA A 216 9.55 14.85 -12.03
C ALA A 216 9.48 14.45 -10.56
N LYS A 217 10.24 13.42 -10.17
CA LYS A 217 10.46 13.07 -8.76
C LYS A 217 10.89 14.30 -7.95
N MET A 218 10.20 14.56 -6.84
CA MET A 218 10.50 15.67 -5.95
C MET A 218 11.87 15.49 -5.28
N SER A 219 12.70 16.53 -5.33
CA SER A 219 14.01 16.54 -4.66
C SER A 219 14.51 17.96 -4.42
N LYS A 220 15.31 18.16 -3.35
CA LYS A 220 15.91 19.45 -3.03
C LYS A 220 16.78 20.00 -4.18
N SER A 221 17.53 19.14 -4.85
CA SER A 221 18.40 19.53 -5.98
C SER A 221 17.63 20.03 -7.20
N ARG A 222 16.38 19.62 -7.36
CA ARG A 222 15.49 20.07 -8.45
C ARG A 222 14.63 21.28 -8.07
N GLY A 223 14.64 21.68 -6.80
CA GLY A 223 13.84 22.82 -6.32
C GLY A 223 12.32 22.63 -6.44
N ASN A 224 11.84 21.41 -6.71
CA ASN A 224 10.43 21.10 -6.96
C ASN A 224 9.74 20.43 -5.75
N VAL A 225 10.32 20.56 -4.55
CA VAL A 225 9.74 20.01 -3.32
C VAL A 225 8.52 20.82 -2.93
N VAL A 226 7.40 20.14 -2.69
CA VAL A 226 6.22 20.72 -2.05
C VAL A 226 6.37 20.55 -0.54
N SER A 227 6.31 21.64 0.22
CA SER A 227 6.38 21.60 1.67
C SER A 227 5.04 21.17 2.26
N PRO A 228 4.95 20.03 2.98
CA PRO A 228 3.70 19.64 3.64
C PRO A 228 3.24 20.68 4.65
N GLN A 229 4.17 21.37 5.32
CA GLN A 229 3.84 22.40 6.31
C GLN A 229 3.08 23.57 5.67
N GLU A 230 3.53 24.09 4.53
CA GLU A 230 2.86 25.19 3.83
C GLU A 230 1.44 24.80 3.38
N ILE A 231 1.26 23.54 2.96
CA ILE A 231 -0.07 23.01 2.60
C ILE A 231 -0.98 22.94 3.83
N VAL A 232 -0.48 22.43 4.95
CA VAL A 232 -1.25 22.31 6.20
C VAL A 232 -1.62 23.69 6.75
N GLU A 233 -0.70 24.66 6.72
CA GLU A 233 -0.97 26.02 7.19
C GLU A 233 -2.04 26.72 6.34
N ARG A 234 -2.07 26.45 5.03
CA ARG A 234 -3.00 27.09 4.10
C ARG A 234 -4.38 26.42 4.03
N TYR A 235 -4.43 25.09 4.02
CA TYR A 235 -5.65 24.32 3.76
C TYR A 235 -6.10 23.44 4.93
N GLY A 236 -5.25 23.26 5.95
CA GLY A 236 -5.48 22.34 7.06
C GLY A 236 -4.98 20.93 6.79
N ALA A 237 -4.77 20.17 7.88
CA ALA A 237 -4.25 18.80 7.81
C ALA A 237 -5.19 17.84 7.06
N ASP A 238 -6.50 18.01 7.22
CA ASP A 238 -7.49 17.14 6.59
C ASP A 238 -7.53 17.30 5.07
N ALA A 239 -7.48 18.54 4.57
CA ALA A 239 -7.41 18.79 3.14
C ALA A 239 -6.13 18.19 2.53
N ALA A 240 -4.99 18.34 3.21
CA ALA A 240 -3.73 17.75 2.77
C ALA A 240 -3.80 16.22 2.70
N ARG A 241 -4.26 15.57 3.77
CA ARG A 241 -4.39 14.10 3.84
C ARG A 241 -5.37 13.57 2.80
N ALA A 242 -6.59 14.11 2.77
CA ALA A 242 -7.62 13.66 1.86
C ALA A 242 -7.22 13.89 0.39
N TYR A 243 -6.51 14.97 0.09
CA TYR A 243 -6.02 15.20 -1.28
C TYR A 243 -4.96 14.20 -1.71
N ILE A 244 -3.95 13.91 -0.86
CA ILE A 244 -2.94 12.88 -1.15
C ILE A 244 -3.60 11.52 -1.40
N LEU A 245 -4.65 11.19 -0.66
CA LEU A 245 -5.37 9.92 -0.79
C LEU A 245 -6.39 9.91 -1.95
N PHE A 246 -6.72 11.08 -2.51
CA PHE A 246 -7.69 11.24 -3.58
C PHE A 246 -7.05 11.43 -4.97
N ILE A 247 -5.81 11.91 -5.03
CA ILE A 247 -5.14 12.32 -6.27
C ILE A 247 -5.01 11.18 -7.30
N GLY A 248 -4.95 9.93 -6.84
CA GLY A 248 -4.88 8.75 -7.69
C GLY A 248 -4.91 7.45 -6.89
N PRO A 249 -4.88 6.29 -7.57
CA PRO A 249 -4.70 4.99 -6.92
C PRO A 249 -3.36 4.95 -6.15
N PRO A 250 -3.31 4.43 -4.91
CA PRO A 250 -2.11 4.54 -4.10
C PRO A 250 -0.92 3.69 -4.58
N ASP A 251 -1.14 2.69 -5.42
CA ASP A 251 -0.08 1.86 -6.03
C ASP A 251 0.49 2.46 -7.33
N GLN A 252 0.01 3.63 -7.75
CA GLN A 252 0.44 4.33 -8.96
C GLN A 252 1.09 5.66 -8.61
N ASP A 253 2.04 6.06 -9.47
CA ASP A 253 2.63 7.40 -9.39
C ASP A 253 1.54 8.46 -9.65
N ALA A 254 1.64 9.58 -8.95
CA ALA A 254 0.71 10.70 -9.11
C ALA A 254 1.45 12.03 -9.11
N ASP A 255 1.05 12.93 -10.01
CA ASP A 255 1.64 14.26 -10.10
C ASP A 255 0.86 15.25 -9.25
N TRP A 256 1.57 15.90 -8.33
CA TRP A 256 1.00 16.89 -7.42
C TRP A 256 0.47 18.11 -8.18
N SER A 257 -0.75 18.53 -7.87
CA SER A 257 -1.34 19.76 -8.40
C SER A 257 -1.71 20.73 -7.27
N ASP A 258 -1.12 21.92 -7.29
CA ASP A 258 -1.42 22.99 -6.33
C ASP A 258 -2.88 23.48 -6.40
N THR A 259 -3.58 23.22 -7.52
CA THR A 259 -5.01 23.54 -7.69
C THR A 259 -5.93 22.36 -7.38
N GLY A 260 -5.44 21.12 -7.45
CA GLY A 260 -6.23 19.91 -7.20
C GLY A 260 -6.78 19.84 -5.77
N ILE A 261 -6.05 20.38 -4.79
CA ILE A 261 -6.44 20.40 -3.38
C ILE A 261 -7.71 21.24 -3.10
N ASN A 262 -8.03 22.21 -3.96
CA ASN A 262 -9.19 23.09 -3.75
C ASN A 262 -10.50 22.30 -3.75
N GLY A 263 -10.66 21.33 -4.65
CA GLY A 263 -11.88 20.52 -4.72
C GLY A 263 -12.12 19.70 -3.45
N VAL A 264 -11.05 19.16 -2.86
CA VAL A 264 -11.12 18.43 -1.58
C VAL A 264 -11.44 19.38 -0.43
N THR A 265 -10.82 20.56 -0.41
CA THR A 265 -11.08 21.59 0.60
C THR A 265 -12.54 22.05 0.58
N ASP A 266 -13.09 22.30 -0.62
CA ASP A 266 -14.49 22.70 -0.79
C ASP A 266 -15.46 21.60 -0.35
N PHE A 267 -15.15 20.34 -0.65
CA PHE A 267 -15.90 19.17 -0.19
C PHE A 267 -15.94 19.08 1.34
N LEU A 268 -14.79 19.14 2.01
CA LEU A 268 -14.73 19.06 3.48
C LEU A 268 -15.45 20.25 4.13
N GLY A 269 -15.27 21.45 3.56
CA GLY A 269 -16.00 22.64 4.02
C GLY A 269 -17.51 22.52 3.82
N ARG A 270 -17.96 21.84 2.76
CA ARG A 270 -19.39 21.57 2.53
C ARG A 270 -19.95 20.59 3.54
N LEU A 271 -19.24 19.49 3.83
CA LEU A 271 -19.61 18.54 4.88
C LEU A 271 -19.80 19.26 6.21
N TRP A 272 -18.82 20.09 6.61
CA TRP A 272 -18.91 20.87 7.84
C TRP A 272 -20.14 21.79 7.88
N ARG A 273 -20.30 22.64 6.85
CA ARG A 273 -21.42 23.61 6.81
C ARG A 273 -22.78 22.94 6.81
N LEU A 274 -22.95 21.83 6.08
CA LEU A 274 -24.20 21.07 6.08
C LEU A 274 -24.46 20.42 7.44
N SER A 275 -23.43 19.83 8.06
CA SER A 275 -23.55 19.20 9.37
C SER A 275 -23.92 20.21 10.45
N ALA A 276 -23.28 21.39 10.45
CA ALA A 276 -23.63 22.48 11.36
C ALA A 276 -25.06 22.99 11.15
N ALA A 277 -25.47 23.20 9.90
CA ALA A 277 -26.84 23.64 9.61
C ALA A 277 -27.90 22.58 9.97
N ALA A 278 -27.60 21.30 9.77
CA ALA A 278 -28.48 20.20 10.17
C ALA A 278 -28.53 20.03 11.70
N ALA A 279 -27.43 20.34 12.40
CA ALA A 279 -27.34 20.32 13.86
C ALA A 279 -28.21 21.41 14.52
N ASP A 280 -28.20 22.62 13.96
CA ASP A 280 -29.04 23.75 14.40
C ASP A 280 -30.51 23.62 13.93
N GLY A 281 -30.77 22.72 12.98
CA GLY A 281 -32.08 22.46 12.39
C GLY A 281 -32.96 21.49 13.19
N PRO A 282 -34.14 21.15 12.66
CA PRO A 282 -35.00 20.12 13.24
C PRO A 282 -34.37 18.72 13.16
N GLY A 283 -34.78 17.82 14.07
CA GLY A 283 -34.26 16.45 14.19
C GLY A 283 -33.29 16.29 15.37
N GLN A 284 -33.09 15.06 15.83
CA GLN A 284 -32.14 14.72 16.90
C GLN A 284 -31.40 13.43 16.55
N GLY A 285 -30.13 13.34 16.94
CA GLY A 285 -29.27 12.19 16.66
C GLY A 285 -29.00 11.99 15.16
N ALA A 286 -28.39 10.86 14.81
CA ALA A 286 -28.17 10.46 13.42
C ALA A 286 -28.44 8.95 13.25
N GLU A 287 -29.51 8.47 13.89
CA GLU A 287 -29.95 7.07 13.77
C GLU A 287 -30.62 6.81 12.40
N VAL A 288 -30.66 5.54 11.99
CA VAL A 288 -31.37 5.14 10.76
C VAL A 288 -32.87 5.45 10.94
N PRO A 289 -33.49 6.22 10.03
CA PRO A 289 -34.93 6.47 10.11
C PRO A 289 -35.74 5.16 10.03
N HIS A 290 -36.82 5.06 10.82
CA HIS A 290 -37.60 3.81 10.94
C HIS A 290 -38.33 3.42 9.65
N GLU A 291 -38.93 4.40 8.96
CA GLU A 291 -39.70 4.22 7.73
C GLU A 291 -39.45 5.40 6.77
N PRO A 292 -38.25 5.50 6.16
CA PRO A 292 -37.96 6.61 5.28
C PRO A 292 -38.76 6.48 3.99
N GLU A 293 -39.33 7.60 3.52
CA GLU A 293 -40.12 7.67 2.29
C GLU A 293 -39.62 8.78 1.37
N GLY A 294 -39.98 8.69 0.08
CA GLY A 294 -39.71 9.74 -0.90
C GLY A 294 -38.22 10.17 -0.93
N PRO A 295 -37.91 11.48 -0.86
CA PRO A 295 -36.53 11.96 -0.85
C PRO A 295 -35.69 11.46 0.34
N GLY A 296 -36.30 11.23 1.52
CA GLY A 296 -35.62 10.69 2.70
C GLY A 296 -35.14 9.26 2.47
N LEU A 297 -35.97 8.42 1.83
CA LEU A 297 -35.57 7.06 1.43
C LEU A 297 -34.36 7.06 0.50
N GLU A 298 -34.33 7.98 -0.48
CA GLU A 298 -33.22 8.08 -1.41
C GLU A 298 -31.91 8.51 -0.72
N LEU A 299 -31.97 9.37 0.31
CA LEU A 299 -30.80 9.68 1.14
C LEU A 299 -30.33 8.49 1.98
N VAL A 300 -31.25 7.76 2.62
CA VAL A 300 -30.91 6.57 3.41
C VAL A 300 -30.30 5.49 2.51
N ARG A 301 -30.81 5.30 1.30
CA ARG A 301 -30.21 4.43 0.27
C ARG A 301 -28.82 4.90 -0.12
N ALA A 302 -28.64 6.20 -0.42
CA ALA A 302 -27.34 6.75 -0.77
C ALA A 302 -26.30 6.54 0.35
N ALA A 303 -26.69 6.70 1.61
CA ALA A 303 -25.83 6.44 2.76
C ALA A 303 -25.41 4.97 2.86
N ASN A 304 -26.36 4.03 2.73
CA ASN A 304 -26.06 2.59 2.77
C ASN A 304 -25.19 2.14 1.59
N ILE A 305 -25.45 2.66 0.38
CA ILE A 305 -24.61 2.42 -0.80
C ILE A 305 -23.19 2.97 -0.58
N ALA A 306 -23.05 4.14 0.04
CA ALA A 306 -21.74 4.70 0.37
C ALA A 306 -21.01 3.82 1.39
N ILE A 307 -21.70 3.29 2.41
CA ILE A 307 -21.11 2.36 3.38
C ILE A 307 -20.56 1.12 2.66
N GLU A 308 -21.37 0.45 1.83
CA GLU A 308 -20.94 -0.74 1.08
C GLU A 308 -19.72 -0.44 0.21
N ARG A 309 -19.80 0.60 -0.63
CA ARG A 309 -18.75 0.92 -1.60
C ARG A 309 -17.47 1.42 -0.98
N VAL A 310 -17.54 2.22 0.10
CA VAL A 310 -16.34 2.67 0.83
C VAL A 310 -15.67 1.48 1.50
N THR A 311 -16.46 0.59 2.12
CA THR A 311 -15.94 -0.64 2.75
C THR A 311 -15.22 -1.51 1.71
N ASP A 312 -15.84 -1.74 0.56
CA ASP A 312 -15.25 -2.51 -0.55
C ASP A 312 -14.01 -1.84 -1.14
N ALA A 313 -14.02 -0.52 -1.29
CA ALA A 313 -12.88 0.23 -1.81
C ALA A 313 -11.68 0.18 -0.84
N MET A 314 -11.93 0.19 0.47
CA MET A 314 -10.91 0.02 1.50
C MET A 314 -10.44 -1.44 1.60
N ALA A 315 -11.27 -2.40 1.19
CA ALA A 315 -10.89 -3.81 1.15
C ALA A 315 -9.89 -4.09 0.01
N GLY A 316 -8.74 -4.67 0.37
CA GLY A 316 -7.74 -5.11 -0.60
C GLY A 316 -6.74 -4.03 -1.00
N ARG A 317 -6.88 -3.45 -2.20
CA ARG A 317 -5.86 -2.56 -2.81
C ARG A 317 -5.92 -1.11 -2.34
N PHE A 318 -6.66 -0.83 -1.27
CA PHE A 318 -6.75 0.51 -0.69
C PHE A 318 -7.17 1.56 -1.73
N ALA A 319 -8.29 1.36 -2.44
CA ALA A 319 -8.77 2.32 -3.43
C ALA A 319 -9.34 3.60 -2.75
N PHE A 320 -8.51 4.31 -2.01
CA PHE A 320 -8.86 5.47 -1.18
C PHE A 320 -9.48 6.60 -2.00
N ASN A 321 -9.00 6.79 -3.22
CA ASN A 321 -9.55 7.76 -4.16
C ASN A 321 -11.01 7.44 -4.53
N ALA A 322 -11.33 6.16 -4.73
CA ALA A 322 -12.70 5.71 -4.98
C ALA A 322 -13.57 5.85 -3.71
N ALA A 323 -13.04 5.49 -2.54
CA ALA A 323 -13.72 5.65 -1.25
C ALA A 323 -14.12 7.13 -1.01
N ILE A 324 -13.17 8.06 -1.13
CA ILE A 324 -13.43 9.50 -0.97
C ILE A 324 -14.44 9.99 -2.00
N ALA A 325 -14.39 9.50 -3.25
CA ALA A 325 -15.35 9.86 -4.28
C ALA A 325 -16.79 9.44 -3.93
N GLU A 326 -17.01 8.28 -3.30
CA GLU A 326 -18.33 7.86 -2.84
C GLU A 326 -18.85 8.74 -1.70
N VAL A 327 -17.99 9.14 -0.76
CA VAL A 327 -18.38 10.09 0.29
C VAL A 327 -18.73 11.47 -0.30
N MET A 328 -17.98 11.94 -1.30
CA MET A 328 -18.31 13.18 -2.02
C MET A 328 -19.69 13.10 -2.69
N LYS A 329 -20.06 11.95 -3.28
CA LYS A 329 -21.39 11.74 -3.85
C LYS A 329 -22.48 11.83 -2.79
N LEU A 330 -22.26 11.21 -1.62
CA LEU A 330 -23.20 11.27 -0.49
C LEU A 330 -23.38 12.71 0.00
N VAL A 331 -22.29 13.46 0.21
CA VAL A 331 -22.36 14.87 0.62
C VAL A 331 -23.05 15.75 -0.43
N ASN A 332 -22.87 15.46 -1.71
CA ASN A 332 -23.59 16.16 -2.79
C ASN A 332 -25.09 15.85 -2.77
N ALA A 333 -25.49 14.60 -2.50
CA ALA A 333 -26.89 14.23 -2.32
C ALA A 333 -27.51 14.97 -1.12
N CYS A 334 -26.80 15.03 0.02
CA CYS A 334 -27.21 15.80 1.19
C CYS A 334 -27.35 17.29 0.87
N SER A 335 -26.39 17.86 0.15
CA SER A 335 -26.41 19.26 -0.27
C SER A 335 -27.61 19.58 -1.15
N LYS A 336 -27.96 18.68 -2.07
CA LYS A 336 -29.11 18.80 -2.96
C LYS A 336 -30.41 18.76 -2.17
N GLU A 337 -30.57 17.79 -1.28
CA GLU A 337 -31.78 17.70 -0.43
C GLU A 337 -31.94 18.95 0.44
N PHE A 338 -30.85 19.41 1.07
CA PHE A 338 -30.90 20.57 1.96
C PHE A 338 -31.24 21.87 1.23
N HIS A 339 -30.58 22.16 0.10
CA HIS A 339 -30.73 23.45 -0.59
C HIS A 339 -31.85 23.48 -1.64
N GLU A 340 -32.07 22.38 -2.38
CA GLU A 340 -33.02 22.37 -3.51
C GLU A 340 -34.38 21.79 -3.11
N ALA A 341 -34.40 20.73 -2.29
CA ALA A 341 -35.64 20.08 -1.89
C ALA A 341 -36.27 20.68 -0.63
N GLY A 342 -35.51 21.49 0.11
CA GLY A 342 -35.95 22.23 1.30
C GLY A 342 -35.85 21.43 2.60
N ASN A 343 -34.98 20.41 2.64
CA ASN A 343 -34.78 19.52 3.81
C ASN A 343 -36.09 18.88 4.29
N ARG A 344 -36.72 18.07 3.43
CA ARG A 344 -38.06 17.52 3.70
C ARG A 344 -38.04 16.42 4.76
N ASP A 345 -36.89 15.78 4.93
CA ASP A 345 -36.65 14.75 5.94
C ASP A 345 -35.33 15.05 6.69
N PRO A 346 -35.41 15.83 7.79
CA PRO A 346 -34.24 16.21 8.57
C PRO A 346 -33.53 15.02 9.25
N GLU A 347 -34.26 13.97 9.62
CA GLU A 347 -33.67 12.78 10.25
C GLU A 347 -32.85 11.98 9.24
N ALA A 348 -33.37 11.76 8.03
CA ALA A 348 -32.63 11.14 6.94
C ALA A 348 -31.38 11.95 6.55
N LEU A 349 -31.48 13.29 6.55
CA LEU A 349 -30.33 14.16 6.29
C LEU A 349 -29.25 14.03 7.37
N ARG A 350 -29.63 14.03 8.65
CA ARG A 350 -28.68 13.87 9.77
C ARG A 350 -28.02 12.50 9.74
N TYR A 351 -28.77 11.43 9.49
CA TYR A 351 -28.23 10.08 9.29
C TYR A 351 -27.20 10.03 8.14
N ALA A 352 -27.53 10.61 6.99
CA ALA A 352 -26.65 10.62 5.83
C ALA A 352 -25.37 11.43 6.06
N LEU A 353 -25.46 12.60 6.71
CA LEU A 353 -24.30 13.42 7.07
C LEU A 353 -23.43 12.78 8.16
N GLY A 354 -24.05 12.17 9.18
CA GLY A 354 -23.34 11.39 10.20
C GLY A 354 -22.61 10.20 9.60
N THR A 355 -23.25 9.50 8.66
CA THR A 355 -22.62 8.43 7.87
C THR A 355 -21.44 8.96 7.06
N ALA A 356 -21.60 10.10 6.35
CA ALA A 356 -20.51 10.71 5.59
C ALA A 356 -19.31 11.10 6.47
N ALA A 357 -19.57 11.66 7.66
CA ALA A 357 -18.56 11.99 8.64
C ALA A 357 -17.83 10.74 9.17
N SER A 358 -18.57 9.66 9.49
CA SER A 358 -18.00 8.37 9.88
C SER A 358 -17.09 7.79 8.81
N LEU A 359 -17.56 7.73 7.55
CA LEU A 359 -16.79 7.16 6.43
C LEU A 359 -15.57 7.99 6.06
N VAL A 360 -15.60 9.32 6.22
CA VAL A 360 -14.46 10.19 5.89
C VAL A 360 -13.40 10.25 6.99
N PHE A 361 -13.70 9.76 8.19
CA PHE A 361 -12.82 9.85 9.36
C PHE A 361 -11.39 9.32 9.12
N GLY A 362 -11.25 8.21 8.39
CA GLY A 362 -9.91 7.67 8.05
C GLY A 362 -9.06 8.62 7.20
N PHE A 363 -9.69 9.50 6.42
CA PHE A 363 -9.04 10.41 5.48
C PHE A 363 -8.86 11.81 6.08
N ALA A 364 -9.92 12.34 6.69
CA ALA A 364 -10.04 13.71 7.21
C ALA A 364 -10.55 13.70 8.67
N PRO A 365 -9.74 13.23 9.64
CA PRO A 365 -10.22 12.91 10.99
C PRO A 365 -10.74 14.10 11.79
N HIS A 366 -10.25 15.33 11.58
CA HIS A 366 -10.62 16.46 12.43
C HIS A 366 -12.03 16.96 12.11
N VAL A 367 -12.29 17.30 10.84
CA VAL A 367 -13.62 17.73 10.37
C VAL A 367 -14.64 16.61 10.49
N ALA A 368 -14.24 15.35 10.28
CA ALA A 368 -15.09 14.19 10.49
C ALA A 368 -15.53 14.06 11.94
N ALA A 369 -14.59 14.14 12.89
CA ALA A 369 -14.89 14.03 14.30
C ALA A 369 -15.82 15.14 14.77
N ASP A 370 -15.54 16.39 14.38
CA ASP A 370 -16.36 17.54 14.76
C ASP A 370 -17.76 17.44 14.15
N ALA A 371 -17.88 17.11 12.86
CA ALA A 371 -19.17 16.95 12.19
C ALA A 371 -19.98 15.79 12.79
N TYR A 372 -19.35 14.65 13.06
CA TYR A 372 -20.01 13.49 13.65
C TYR A 372 -20.53 13.81 15.04
N SER A 373 -19.64 14.30 15.93
CA SER A 373 -20.00 14.65 17.31
C SER A 373 -21.09 15.72 17.37
N LEU A 374 -21.07 16.69 16.45
CA LEU A 374 -22.11 17.72 16.38
C LEU A 374 -23.49 17.14 16.00
N LEU A 375 -23.54 16.06 15.22
CA LEU A 375 -24.78 15.43 14.77
C LEU A 375 -25.28 14.34 15.73
N THR A 376 -24.37 13.58 16.36
CA THR A 376 -24.70 12.40 17.18
C THR A 376 -24.57 12.65 18.67
N GLY A 377 -23.64 13.51 19.08
CA GLY A 377 -23.16 13.63 20.46
C GLY A 377 -22.01 12.68 20.81
N ASP A 378 -21.66 11.76 19.90
CA ASP A 378 -20.71 10.67 20.16
C ASP A 378 -19.33 10.93 19.53
N ARG A 379 -18.35 10.11 19.92
CA ARG A 379 -16.99 10.16 19.39
C ARG A 379 -16.82 9.08 18.32
N VAL A 380 -16.63 9.49 17.07
CA VAL A 380 -16.57 8.58 15.91
C VAL A 380 -15.56 7.43 16.03
N TRP A 381 -14.45 7.61 16.76
CA TRP A 381 -13.43 6.56 16.96
C TRP A 381 -13.76 5.56 18.07
N GLU A 382 -14.82 5.79 18.85
CA GLU A 382 -15.35 4.83 19.83
C GLU A 382 -16.49 4.00 19.25
N GLU A 383 -17.02 4.44 18.10
CA GLU A 383 -18.09 3.76 17.38
C GLU A 383 -17.56 2.65 16.46
N SER A 384 -18.41 1.65 16.21
CA SER A 384 -18.10 0.61 15.24
C SER A 384 -18.16 1.16 13.81
N TRP A 385 -17.39 0.57 12.91
CA TRP A 385 -17.51 0.87 11.48
C TRP A 385 -18.96 0.62 11.01
N PRO A 386 -19.58 1.56 10.27
CA PRO A 386 -20.99 1.43 9.90
C PRO A 386 -21.21 0.21 9.00
N ALA A 387 -22.32 -0.49 9.24
CA ALA A 387 -22.74 -1.63 8.42
C ALA A 387 -23.91 -1.22 7.53
N ALA A 388 -23.80 -1.51 6.22
CA ALA A 388 -24.89 -1.25 5.29
C ALA A 388 -26.05 -2.22 5.57
N ASP A 389 -27.26 -1.69 5.64
CA ASP A 389 -28.48 -2.47 5.73
C ASP A 389 -28.90 -2.94 4.33
N PRO A 390 -28.96 -4.26 4.07
CA PRO A 390 -29.29 -4.81 2.77
C PRO A 390 -30.62 -4.31 2.19
N ARG A 391 -31.58 -3.93 3.03
CA ARG A 391 -32.90 -3.41 2.60
C ARG A 391 -32.78 -2.13 1.77
N PHE A 392 -31.72 -1.35 1.97
CA PHE A 392 -31.50 -0.08 1.28
C PHE A 392 -30.49 -0.18 0.14
N LEU A 393 -29.92 -1.36 -0.12
CA LEU A 393 -29.02 -1.61 -1.25
C LEU A 393 -29.80 -2.05 -2.50
N GLU A 394 -31.02 -2.54 -2.33
CA GLU A 394 -31.91 -2.91 -3.42
C GLU A 394 -32.53 -1.65 -4.05
N ALA A 395 -32.10 -1.32 -5.27
CA ALA A 395 -32.85 -0.38 -6.11
C ALA A 395 -34.10 -1.09 -6.65
N PRO A 396 -35.30 -0.49 -6.63
CA PRO A 396 -36.51 -1.11 -7.18
C PRO A 396 -36.46 -1.22 -8.72
N ALA A 397 -35.62 -0.41 -9.37
CA ALA A 397 -35.39 -0.43 -10.80
C ALA A 397 -33.92 -0.11 -11.13
N PHE A 398 -33.45 -0.57 -12.27
CA PHE A 398 -32.13 -0.27 -12.83
C PHE A 398 -32.24 0.23 -14.27
N GLU A 399 -31.22 0.99 -14.72
CA GLU A 399 -31.12 1.38 -16.12
C GLU A 399 -30.66 0.18 -16.96
N LEU A 400 -31.57 -0.38 -17.74
CA LEU A 400 -31.33 -1.43 -18.71
C LEU A 400 -30.72 -0.84 -19.99
N VAL A 401 -29.46 -1.16 -20.24
CA VAL A 401 -28.79 -0.81 -21.50
C VAL A 401 -29.20 -1.78 -22.60
N VAL A 402 -29.73 -1.27 -23.71
CA VAL A 402 -30.11 -2.09 -24.87
C VAL A 402 -29.08 -1.94 -25.97
N GLN A 403 -28.53 -3.08 -26.40
CA GLN A 403 -27.52 -3.15 -27.45
C GLN A 403 -28.02 -3.97 -28.65
N VAL A 404 -27.55 -3.58 -29.84
CA VAL A 404 -27.72 -4.37 -31.08
C VAL A 404 -26.35 -4.55 -31.72
N ASN A 405 -25.93 -5.79 -31.94
CA ASN A 405 -24.60 -6.16 -32.42
C ASN A 405 -23.46 -5.48 -31.60
N GLY A 406 -23.64 -5.41 -30.28
CA GLY A 406 -22.66 -4.84 -29.34
C GLY A 406 -22.61 -3.31 -29.27
N LYS A 407 -23.43 -2.60 -30.05
CA LYS A 407 -23.54 -1.13 -29.99
C LYS A 407 -24.76 -0.73 -29.18
N VAL A 408 -24.60 0.23 -28.25
CA VAL A 408 -25.72 0.79 -27.47
C VAL A 408 -26.70 1.50 -28.41
N ARG A 409 -27.99 1.17 -28.26
CA ARG A 409 -29.10 1.72 -29.05
C ARG A 409 -30.17 2.35 -28.20
N ASP A 410 -30.34 1.92 -26.96
CA ASP A 410 -31.33 2.50 -26.06
C ASP A 410 -30.93 2.33 -24.59
N ARG A 411 -31.61 3.08 -23.70
CA ARG A 411 -31.50 2.99 -22.24
C ARG A 411 -32.90 3.14 -21.64
N LEU A 412 -33.35 2.13 -20.91
CA LEU A 412 -34.70 2.07 -20.32
C LEU A 412 -34.61 1.83 -18.82
N GLN A 413 -35.66 2.15 -18.06
CA GLN A 413 -35.76 1.71 -16.66
C GLN A 413 -36.46 0.34 -16.61
N ALA A 414 -35.87 -0.62 -15.88
CA ALA A 414 -36.42 -1.96 -15.70
C ALA A 414 -36.48 -2.33 -14.21
N PRO A 415 -37.54 -3.01 -13.74
CA PRO A 415 -37.60 -3.50 -12.36
C PRO A 415 -36.42 -4.42 -12.04
N SER A 416 -35.86 -4.32 -10.84
CA SER A 416 -34.68 -5.11 -10.45
C SER A 416 -34.96 -6.59 -10.25
N ASP A 417 -36.23 -6.94 -10.01
CA ASP A 417 -36.76 -8.31 -9.92
C ASP A 417 -37.24 -8.85 -11.28
N ALA A 418 -37.10 -8.08 -12.37
CA ALA A 418 -37.61 -8.48 -13.67
C ALA A 418 -36.89 -9.74 -14.19
N ALA A 419 -37.69 -10.77 -14.49
CA ALA A 419 -37.20 -12.00 -15.08
C ALA A 419 -36.50 -11.75 -16.45
N PRO A 420 -35.53 -12.57 -16.86
CA PRO A 420 -34.80 -12.39 -18.12
C PRO A 420 -35.68 -12.23 -19.35
N GLU A 421 -36.82 -12.93 -19.40
CA GLU A 421 -37.79 -12.81 -20.51
C GLU A 421 -38.53 -11.46 -20.50
N ALA A 422 -38.84 -10.91 -19.33
CA ALA A 422 -39.43 -9.58 -19.21
C ALA A 422 -38.43 -8.49 -19.65
N LEU A 423 -37.15 -8.65 -19.31
CA LEU A 423 -36.08 -7.74 -19.75
C LEU A 423 -35.90 -7.77 -21.28
N LYS A 424 -35.97 -8.95 -21.91
CA LYS A 424 -35.91 -9.08 -23.37
C LYS A 424 -37.10 -8.42 -24.06
N ALA A 425 -38.31 -8.64 -23.55
CA ALA A 425 -39.52 -8.03 -24.08
C ALA A 425 -39.43 -6.50 -24.01
N LEU A 426 -39.06 -5.97 -22.84
CA LEU A 426 -38.86 -4.54 -22.61
C LEU A 426 -37.79 -3.95 -23.55
N ALA A 427 -36.66 -4.64 -23.71
CA ALA A 427 -35.56 -4.21 -24.58
C ALA A 427 -35.90 -4.30 -26.08
N ARG A 428 -36.75 -5.26 -26.50
CA ARG A 428 -37.19 -5.41 -27.89
C ARG A 428 -38.16 -4.30 -28.29
N ASP A 429 -38.96 -3.82 -27.34
CA ASP A 429 -39.90 -2.70 -27.54
C ASP A 429 -39.28 -1.32 -27.28
N ALA A 430 -37.98 -1.26 -26.96
CA ALA A 430 -37.25 -0.01 -26.82
C ALA A 430 -37.31 0.81 -28.12
N PRO A 431 -37.81 2.06 -28.12
CA PRO A 431 -38.11 2.81 -29.35
C PRO A 431 -36.94 2.91 -30.33
N HIS A 432 -35.72 3.14 -29.82
CA HIS A 432 -34.54 3.24 -30.67
C HIS A 432 -33.95 1.87 -31.00
N ALA A 433 -33.92 0.91 -30.07
CA ALA A 433 -33.38 -0.41 -30.39
C ALA A 433 -34.25 -1.16 -31.41
N LYS A 434 -35.56 -0.98 -31.35
CA LYS A 434 -36.54 -1.62 -32.23
C LYS A 434 -36.28 -1.30 -33.71
N THR A 435 -35.95 -0.06 -34.05
CA THR A 435 -35.62 0.33 -35.44
C THR A 435 -34.36 -0.37 -35.99
N HIS A 436 -33.48 -0.84 -35.11
CA HIS A 436 -32.27 -1.59 -35.46
C HIS A 436 -32.46 -3.11 -35.42
N ILE A 437 -33.60 -3.60 -34.93
CA ILE A 437 -33.97 -5.01 -34.87
C ILE A 437 -34.97 -5.34 -35.98
N GLU A 438 -35.88 -4.42 -36.30
CA GLU A 438 -36.88 -4.57 -37.35
C GLU A 438 -36.22 -4.87 -38.70
N GLY A 439 -36.78 -5.85 -39.43
CA GLY A 439 -36.28 -6.30 -40.73
C GLY A 439 -35.05 -7.22 -40.69
N HIS A 440 -34.51 -7.55 -39.51
CA HIS A 440 -33.37 -8.44 -39.33
C HIS A 440 -33.75 -9.70 -38.54
N GLU A 441 -33.03 -10.80 -38.76
CA GLU A 441 -33.24 -12.04 -38.01
C GLU A 441 -32.43 -12.00 -36.70
N ILE A 442 -33.09 -12.19 -35.55
CA ILE A 442 -32.40 -12.28 -34.26
C ILE A 442 -31.80 -13.68 -34.13
N VAL A 443 -30.46 -13.75 -34.16
CA VAL A 443 -29.70 -15.00 -34.07
C VAL A 443 -29.40 -15.36 -32.62
N LYS A 444 -29.24 -14.37 -31.74
CA LYS A 444 -28.93 -14.58 -30.33
C LYS A 444 -29.39 -13.40 -29.47
N GLU A 445 -29.93 -13.71 -28.31
CA GLU A 445 -30.30 -12.74 -27.27
C GLU A 445 -29.44 -13.00 -26.04
N ILE A 446 -28.70 -11.97 -25.60
CA ILE A 446 -27.82 -12.06 -24.44
C ILE A 446 -28.38 -11.15 -23.37
N VAL A 447 -28.76 -11.73 -22.23
CA VAL A 447 -29.23 -10.99 -21.06
C VAL A 447 -28.15 -11.05 -19.99
N VAL A 448 -27.75 -9.89 -19.49
CA VAL A 448 -26.98 -9.77 -18.25
C VAL A 448 -27.92 -9.12 -17.23
N PRO A 449 -28.49 -9.92 -16.29
CA PRO A 449 -29.42 -9.42 -15.28
C PRO A 449 -28.86 -8.19 -14.55
N GLY A 450 -29.71 -7.19 -14.30
CA GLY A 450 -29.32 -5.94 -13.63
C GLY A 450 -28.41 -5.02 -14.45
N LYS A 451 -28.17 -5.31 -15.74
CA LYS A 451 -27.20 -4.53 -16.55
C LYS A 451 -27.62 -4.25 -17.99
N LEU A 452 -27.80 -5.27 -18.83
CA LEU A 452 -28.02 -5.07 -20.26
C LEU A 452 -28.74 -6.23 -20.96
N VAL A 453 -29.32 -5.92 -22.11
CA VAL A 453 -29.77 -6.89 -23.12
C VAL A 453 -29.09 -6.55 -24.44
N ASN A 454 -28.46 -7.54 -25.07
CA ASN A 454 -27.84 -7.39 -26.39
C ASN A 454 -28.49 -8.36 -27.40
N PHE A 455 -29.00 -7.79 -28.50
CA PHE A 455 -29.54 -8.53 -29.63
C PHE A 455 -28.48 -8.68 -30.71
N VAL A 456 -28.17 -9.92 -31.08
CA VAL A 456 -27.32 -10.23 -32.25
C VAL A 456 -28.24 -10.47 -33.43
N VAL A 457 -28.18 -9.59 -34.42
CA VAL A 457 -29.07 -9.59 -35.59
C VAL A 457 -28.29 -9.77 -36.89
N ARG A 458 -28.88 -10.46 -37.87
CA ARG A 458 -28.33 -10.69 -39.21
C ARG A 458 -29.23 -10.17 -40.31
#